data_AF-A0A846C7W6-F1
#
_entry.id   AF-A0A846C7W6-F1
#
_cell.length_a   1.000
_cell.length_b   1.000
_cell.length_c   1.000
_cell.angle_alpha   90.00
_cell.angle_beta   90.00
_cell.angle_gamma   90.00
#
_symmetry.space_group_name_H-M   'P 1'
#
loop_
_entity.id
_entity.type
_entity.pdbx_description
1 polymer ?
#
loop_
_entity_poly.entity_id
_entity_poly.type
_entity_poly.pdbx_seq_one_letter_code
_entity_poly.pdbx_strand_id
1 'polypeptide(L)'
;MTVSTMPVLKEGDSGDSVRFLEQLLSSIYWFGLQQGRPSLITSNVIFDAQYDNQTKQIVAEFQQNYNATFPFPSPDITVDGVVGPQTWKALGDAIFKYTY
;
A
#
# COMPACT_ATOMS: atom_id res chain seq x y z
N MET A 1 23.23 -15.52 -5.71
CA MET A 1 22.22 -14.58 -6.25
C MET A 1 21.64 -13.80 -5.08
N THR A 2 21.88 -12.49 -5.01
CA THR A 2 21.18 -11.64 -4.05
C THR A 2 19.77 -11.43 -4.59
N VAL A 3 18.76 -11.95 -3.89
CA VAL A 3 17.37 -11.65 -4.23
C VAL A 3 17.16 -10.18 -3.88
N SER A 4 16.94 -9.32 -4.87
CA SER A 4 16.61 -7.92 -4.61
C SER A 4 15.24 -7.86 -3.94
N THR A 5 15.23 -7.62 -2.63
CA THR A 5 14.01 -7.40 -1.86
C THR A 5 13.63 -5.92 -1.94
N MET A 6 12.33 -5.63 -2.02
CA MET A 6 11.83 -4.27 -1.89
C MET A 6 12.32 -3.65 -0.56
N PRO A 7 12.73 -2.37 -0.55
CA PRO A 7 13.23 -1.73 0.67
C PRO A 7 12.11 -1.58 1.70
N VAL A 8 12.50 -1.52 2.97
CA VAL A 8 11.57 -1.09 4.02
C VAL A 8 11.41 0.42 3.92
N LEU A 9 10.18 0.92 3.77
CA LEU A 9 9.88 2.35 3.74
C LEU A 9 9.12 2.78 4.99
N LYS A 10 9.44 3.97 5.49
CA LYS A 10 8.80 4.60 6.64
C LYS A 10 8.86 6.12 6.54
N GLU A 11 8.16 6.78 7.47
CA GLU A 11 8.15 8.23 7.58
C GLU A 11 9.57 8.84 7.59
N GLY A 12 9.78 9.84 6.72
CA GLY A 12 11.06 10.50 6.49
C GLY A 12 11.87 9.96 5.31
N ASP A 13 11.52 8.80 4.76
CA ASP A 13 12.15 8.28 3.54
C ASP A 13 11.70 9.07 2.30
N SER A 14 12.53 9.06 1.25
CA SER A 14 12.21 9.74 -0.03
C SER A 14 12.89 9.06 -1.22
N GLY A 15 12.47 9.43 -2.44
CA GLY A 15 13.08 8.98 -3.69
C GLY A 15 12.28 7.91 -4.43
N ASP A 16 12.92 7.20 -5.36
CA ASP A 16 12.21 6.37 -6.36
C ASP A 16 11.36 5.25 -5.75
N SER A 17 11.79 4.68 -4.62
CA SER A 17 11.02 3.63 -3.94
C SER A 17 9.75 4.18 -3.29
N VAL A 18 9.81 5.40 -2.74
CA VAL A 18 8.63 6.10 -2.19
C VAL A 18 7.71 6.53 -3.32
N ARG A 19 8.25 7.07 -4.41
CA ARG A 19 7.47 7.39 -5.62
C ARG A 19 6.72 6.15 -6.15
N PHE A 20 7.38 5.00 -6.14
CA PHE A 20 6.75 3.74 -6.55
C PHE A 20 5.62 3.34 -5.60
N LEU A 21 5.83 3.43 -4.27
CA LEU A 21 4.76 3.22 -3.28
C LEU A 21 3.56 4.14 -3.55
N GLU A 22 3.80 5.44 -3.71
CA GLU A 22 2.75 6.43 -3.97
C GLU A 22 1.96 6.10 -5.24
N GLN A 23 2.62 5.61 -6.29
CA GLN A 23 1.97 5.17 -7.52
C GLN A 23 1.01 3.99 -7.28
N LEU A 24 1.42 3.02 -6.47
CA LEU A 24 0.58 1.87 -6.12
C LEU A 24 -0.62 2.30 -5.27
N LEU A 25 -0.39 3.15 -4.26
CA LEU A 25 -1.45 3.71 -3.42
C LEU A 25 -2.45 4.49 -4.27
N SER A 26 -1.98 5.39 -5.14
CA SER A 26 -2.87 6.14 -6.02
C SER A 26 -3.71 5.22 -6.91
N SER A 27 -3.12 4.17 -7.46
CA SER A 27 -3.86 3.17 -8.26
C SER A 27 -4.95 2.47 -7.44
N ILE A 28 -4.64 2.05 -6.22
CA ILE A 28 -5.58 1.43 -5.28
C ILE A 28 -6.74 2.37 -4.95
N TYR A 29 -6.47 3.66 -4.72
CA TYR A 29 -7.51 4.66 -4.50
C TYR A 29 -8.50 4.69 -5.66
N TRP A 30 -8.03 4.83 -6.90
CA TRP A 30 -8.91 4.91 -8.08
C TRP A 30 -9.69 3.62 -8.33
N PHE A 31 -9.09 2.45 -8.08
CA PHE A 31 -9.79 1.17 -8.21
C PHE A 31 -10.87 0.97 -7.15
N GLY A 32 -10.66 1.49 -5.94
CA GLY A 32 -11.62 1.44 -4.84
C GLY A 32 -12.88 2.29 -5.07
N LEU A 33 -12.85 3.26 -5.99
CA LEU A 33 -14.02 4.09 -6.31
C LEU A 33 -15.08 3.37 -7.16
N GLN A 34 -14.77 2.20 -7.73
CA GLN A 34 -15.71 1.48 -8.57
C GLN A 34 -16.79 0.78 -7.71
N GLN A 35 -18.04 0.83 -8.17
CA GLN A 35 -19.16 0.23 -7.45
C GLN A 35 -18.93 -1.27 -7.20
N GLY A 36 -19.21 -1.71 -5.96
CA GLY A 36 -19.07 -3.11 -5.57
C GLY A 36 -17.65 -3.55 -5.23
N ARG A 37 -16.67 -2.63 -5.25
CA ARG A 37 -15.30 -2.91 -4.83
C ARG A 37 -15.04 -2.40 -3.42
N PRO A 38 -14.26 -3.13 -2.60
CA PRO A 38 -13.83 -2.62 -1.31
C PRO A 38 -12.92 -1.41 -1.51
N SER A 39 -13.09 -0.38 -0.68
CA SER A 39 -12.14 0.72 -0.59
C SER A 39 -11.07 0.37 0.44
N LEU A 40 -9.81 0.32 0.02
CA LEU A 40 -8.69 0.03 0.92
C LEU A 40 -8.04 1.29 1.49
N ILE A 41 -8.18 2.42 0.81
CA ILE A 41 -7.76 3.75 1.28
C ILE A 41 -8.80 4.78 0.86
N THR A 42 -9.05 5.79 1.69
CA THR A 42 -10.13 6.77 1.47
C THR A 42 -9.65 8.07 0.84
N SER A 43 -8.34 8.30 0.86
CA SER A 43 -7.71 9.51 0.31
C SER A 43 -6.65 9.14 -0.73
N ASN A 44 -6.55 9.94 -1.80
CA ASN A 44 -5.45 9.79 -2.75
C ASN A 44 -4.17 10.37 -2.14
N VAL A 45 -3.06 9.66 -2.33
CA VAL A 45 -1.74 10.11 -1.86
C VAL A 45 -1.22 11.25 -2.75
N ILE A 46 -0.42 12.13 -2.16
CA ILE A 46 0.35 13.14 -2.90
C ILE A 46 1.50 12.44 -3.60
N PHE A 47 1.74 12.77 -4.87
CA PHE A 47 2.77 12.14 -5.69
C PHE A 47 4.02 13.02 -5.78
N ASP A 48 4.79 13.09 -4.70
CA ASP A 48 5.98 13.95 -4.57
C ASP A 48 7.26 13.20 -4.17
N ALA A 49 7.19 11.87 -4.04
CA ALA A 49 8.27 11.00 -3.59
C ALA A 49 8.75 11.27 -2.17
N GLN A 50 7.86 11.75 -1.30
CA GLN A 50 8.12 12.01 0.12
C GLN A 50 7.23 11.12 0.99
N TYR A 51 7.85 10.31 1.85
CA TYR A 51 7.11 9.52 2.82
C TYR A 51 6.81 10.40 4.04
N ASP A 52 5.87 11.31 3.87
CA ASP A 52 5.41 12.21 4.92
C ASP A 52 4.36 11.55 5.85
N ASN A 53 3.83 12.33 6.79
CA ASN A 53 2.79 11.85 7.70
C ASN A 53 1.49 11.46 6.96
N GLN A 54 1.17 12.08 5.82
CA GLN A 54 0.01 11.70 5.02
C GLN A 54 0.21 10.30 4.41
N THR A 55 1.36 10.06 3.77
CA THR A 55 1.71 8.76 3.19
C THR A 55 1.69 7.68 4.26
N LYS A 56 2.24 7.95 5.46
CA LYS A 56 2.17 7.03 6.60
C LYS A 56 0.74 6.68 7.01
N GLN A 57 -0.13 7.67 7.12
CA GLN A 57 -1.54 7.47 7.50
C GLN A 57 -2.27 6.62 6.45
N ILE A 58 -2.04 6.90 5.17
CA ILE A 58 -2.63 6.13 4.05
C ILE A 58 -2.12 4.68 4.05
N VAL A 59 -0.83 4.46 4.33
CA VAL A 59 -0.28 3.10 4.46
C VAL A 59 -0.91 2.36 5.65
N ALA A 60 -1.06 3.02 6.80
CA ALA A 60 -1.71 2.41 7.96
C ALA A 60 -3.18 2.05 7.67
N GLU A 61 -3.91 2.94 7.00
CA GLU A 61 -5.28 2.68 6.54
C GLU A 61 -5.33 1.47 5.60
N PHE A 62 -4.43 1.42 4.60
CA PHE A 62 -4.31 0.27 3.70
C PHE A 62 -4.07 -1.03 4.47
N GLN A 63 -3.12 -1.05 5.40
CA GLN A 63 -2.79 -2.25 6.19
C GLN A 63 -4.01 -2.75 6.97
N GLN A 64 -4.71 -1.84 7.64
CA GLN A 64 -5.92 -2.15 8.40
C GLN A 64 -7.03 -2.71 7.51
N ASN A 65 -7.35 -2.01 6.42
CA ASN A 65 -8.45 -2.37 5.54
C ASN A 65 -8.14 -3.64 4.73
N TYR A 66 -6.89 -3.87 4.35
CA TYR A 66 -6.48 -5.10 3.67
C TYR A 66 -6.71 -6.32 4.55
N ASN A 67 -6.28 -6.29 5.82
CA ASN A 67 -6.49 -7.37 6.78
C ASN A 67 -7.99 -7.65 7.01
N ALA A 68 -8.82 -6.61 7.07
CA ALA A 68 -10.26 -6.75 7.25
C ALA A 68 -10.98 -7.27 6.00
N THR A 69 -10.53 -6.88 4.81
CA THR A 69 -11.18 -7.20 3.53
C THR A 69 -10.77 -8.56 2.99
N PHE A 70 -9.51 -8.94 3.17
CA PHE A 70 -8.95 -10.17 2.63
C PHE A 70 -8.45 -11.06 3.77
N PRO A 71 -9.34 -11.83 4.41
CA PRO A 71 -8.93 -12.80 5.41
C PRO A 71 -8.15 -13.98 4.77
N PHE A 72 -7.56 -14.82 5.63
CA PHE A 72 -6.73 -15.99 5.30
C PHE A 72 -7.11 -16.67 3.96
N PRO A 73 -6.15 -16.98 3.07
CA PRO A 73 -4.69 -17.09 3.31
C PRO A 73 -3.87 -15.82 3.06
N SER A 74 -4.49 -14.64 2.99
CA SER A 74 -3.79 -13.36 2.81
C SER A 74 -2.79 -13.08 3.96
N PRO A 75 -1.68 -12.36 3.68
CA PRO A 75 -0.68 -12.04 4.70
C PRO A 75 -1.29 -11.18 5.81
N ASP A 76 -0.96 -11.51 7.06
CA ASP A 76 -1.27 -10.67 8.22
C ASP A 76 -0.25 -9.53 8.27
N ILE A 77 -0.71 -8.31 8.01
CA ILE A 77 0.13 -7.11 7.95
C ILE A 77 0.05 -6.37 9.28
N THR A 78 1.19 -5.98 9.83
CA THR A 78 1.20 -5.08 11.00
C THR A 78 0.68 -3.69 10.59
N VAL A 79 -0.22 -3.11 11.39
CA VAL A 79 -0.78 -1.77 11.15
C VAL A 79 0.07 -0.72 11.86
N ASP A 80 1.18 -0.32 11.23
CA ASP A 80 2.19 0.59 11.78
C ASP A 80 2.58 1.75 10.85
N GLY A 81 2.03 1.78 9.64
CA GLY A 81 2.41 2.74 8.61
C GLY A 81 3.83 2.52 8.06
N VAL A 82 4.40 1.32 8.21
CA VAL A 82 5.70 0.91 7.65
C VAL A 82 5.50 -0.08 6.52
N VAL A 83 6.14 0.17 5.37
CA VAL A 83 6.06 -0.72 4.21
C VAL A 83 7.19 -1.72 4.24
N GLY A 84 6.96 -2.84 4.92
CA GLY A 84 7.81 -4.03 4.87
C GLY A 84 7.42 -5.03 3.77
N PRO A 85 8.10 -6.19 3.68
CA PRO A 85 7.84 -7.20 2.66
C PRO A 85 6.38 -7.69 2.58
N GLN A 86 5.70 -7.80 3.73
CA GLN A 86 4.28 -8.20 3.77
C GLN A 86 3.37 -7.11 3.21
N THR A 87 3.63 -5.84 3.56
CA THR A 87 2.90 -4.69 3.00
C THR A 87 3.10 -4.60 1.48
N TRP A 88 4.33 -4.78 0.99
CA TRP A 88 4.61 -4.82 -0.45
C TRP A 88 3.85 -5.93 -1.17
N LYS A 89 3.87 -7.14 -0.60
CA LYS A 89 3.12 -8.27 -1.14
C LYS A 89 1.62 -7.95 -1.19
N ALA A 90 1.07 -7.38 -0.12
CA ALA A 90 -0.34 -7.02 -0.05
C ALA A 90 -0.73 -5.94 -1.08
N LEU A 91 0.10 -4.93 -1.32
CA LEU A 91 -0.12 -3.92 -2.35
C LEU A 91 -0.21 -4.55 -3.74
N GLY A 92 0.72 -5.45 -4.07
CA GLY A 92 0.69 -6.21 -5.32
C GLY A 92 -0.55 -7.10 -5.45
N ASP A 93 -0.88 -7.84 -4.37
CA ASP A 93 -2.05 -8.71 -4.33
C ASP A 93 -3.37 -7.91 -4.47
N ALA A 94 -3.45 -6.70 -3.88
CA ALA A 94 -4.62 -5.82 -4.00
C ALA A 94 -4.81 -5.33 -5.44
N ILE A 95 -3.74 -4.86 -6.10
CA ILE A 95 -3.79 -4.42 -7.50
C ILE A 95 -4.22 -5.57 -8.42
N PHE A 96 -3.69 -6.77 -8.19
CA PHE A 96 -4.09 -7.96 -8.94
C PHE A 96 -5.59 -8.25 -8.80
N LYS A 97 -6.12 -8.29 -7.56
CA LYS A 97 -7.55 -8.52 -7.26
C LYS A 97 -8.49 -7.44 -7.79
N TYR A 98 -8.00 -6.23 -8.03
CA TYR A 98 -8.79 -5.18 -8.68
C TYR A 98 -8.76 -5.27 -10.21
N THR A 99 -7.74 -5.88 -10.80
CA THR A 99 -7.58 -5.89 -12.25
C THR A 99 -8.16 -7.16 -12.89
N TYR A 100 -8.25 -8.25 -12.12
CA TYR A 100 -8.69 -9.58 -12.56
C TYR A 100 -9.67 -10.18 -11.54
#